data_AF-A0A1F7CTM4-F1
#
_entry.id   AF-A0A1F7CTM4-F1
#
_cell.length_a   1.000
_cell.length_b   1.000
_cell.length_c   1.000
_cell.angle_alpha   90.00
_cell.angle_beta   90.00
_cell.angle_gamma   90.00
#
_symmetry.space_group_name_H-M   'P 1'
#
loop_
_entity.id
_entity.type
_entity.pdbx_description
1 polymer ?
#
loop_
_entity_poly.entity_id
_entity_poly.type
_entity_poly.pdbx_seq_one_letter_code
_entity_poly.pdbx_strand_id
1 'polypeptide(L)' 'MDNAEVQKKCETFLRSLGVPGFIIFGWKKGEAEEGKQAEYGVVSSYHQIPKEAAIKGMTWALEDFVKRSF' A
#
# COMPACT_ATOMS: atom_id res chain seq x y z
N MET A 1 11.25 -2.89 -9.43
CA MET A 1 11.17 -3.18 -7.98
C MET A 1 10.15 -4.27 -7.79
N ASP A 2 10.51 -5.31 -7.06
CA ASP A 2 9.58 -6.36 -6.67
C ASP A 2 8.71 -5.92 -5.47
N ASN A 3 7.66 -6.69 -5.18
CA ASN A 3 6.75 -6.37 -4.10
C ASN A 3 7.41 -6.48 -2.72
N ALA A 4 8.37 -7.39 -2.53
CA ALA A 4 8.99 -7.63 -1.24
C ALA A 4 9.91 -6.47 -0.81
N GLU A 5 10.66 -5.91 -1.76
CA GLU A 5 11.50 -4.74 -1.54
C GLU A 5 10.66 -3.52 -1.15
N VAL A 6 9.56 -3.28 -1.86
CA VAL A 6 8.65 -2.16 -1.58
C VAL A 6 7.96 -2.34 -0.23
N GLN A 7 7.49 -3.55 0.08
CA GLN A 7 6.90 -3.84 1.39
C GLN A 7 7.89 -3.53 2.53
N LYS A 8 9.15 -3.96 2.40
CA LYS A 8 10.19 -3.67 3.42
C LYS A 8 10.42 -2.16 3.61
N LYS A 9 10.36 -1.37 2.53
CA LYS A 9 10.44 0.10 2.60
C LYS A 9 9.24 0.69 3.33
N CYS A 10 8.03 0.21 3.04
CA CYS A 10 6.81 0.62 3.73
C CYS A 10 6.86 0.31 5.24
N GLU A 11 7.32 -0.89 5.61
CA GLU A 11 7.50 -1.27 7.02
C GLU A 11 8.55 -0.41 7.73
N THR A 12 9.68 -0.14 7.07
CA THR A 12 10.74 0.73 7.60
C THR A 12 10.22 2.15 7.81
N PHE A 13 9.47 2.67 6.84
CA PHE A 13 8.84 3.99 6.93
C PHE A 13 7.85 4.06 8.09
N LEU A 14 6.93 3.10 8.21
CA LEU A 14 5.97 3.05 9.33
C LEU A 14 6.67 3.02 10.69
N ARG A 15 7.76 2.24 10.83
CA ARG A 15 8.57 2.22 12.05
C ARG A 15 9.23 3.57 12.33
N SER A 16 9.72 4.26 11.29
CA SER A 16 10.36 5.57 11.44
C SER A 16 9.40 6.68 11.88
N LEU A 17 8.10 6.54 11.61
CA LEU A 17 7.08 7.48 12.09
C LEU A 17 6.87 7.38 13.62
N GLY A 18 7.27 6.28 14.26
CA GLY A 18 7.17 6.10 15.71
C GLY A 18 5.73 6.07 16.25
N VAL A 19 4.74 5.91 15.37
CA VAL A 19 3.32 5.86 15.72
C VAL A 19 2.67 4.58 15.18
N PRO A 20 1.69 4.00 15.89
CA PRO A 20 0.90 2.90 15.37
C PRO A 20 0.15 3.31 14.09
N GLY A 21 0.23 2.49 13.04
CA GLY A 21 -0.45 2.79 11.79
C GLY A 21 -0.38 1.67 10.76
N PHE A 22 -1.00 1.90 9.61
CA PHE A 22 -0.90 1.05 8.43
C PHE A 22 -0.72 1.90 7.17
N ILE A 23 -0.25 1.26 6.11
CA ILE A 23 -0.12 1.86 4.79
C ILE A 23 -0.57 0.86 3.73
N ILE A 24 -1.31 1.34 2.75
CA ILE A 24 -1.52 0.67 1.46
C ILE A 24 -0.77 1.50 0.44
N PHE A 25 0.16 0.87 -0.28
CA PHE A 25 1.00 1.58 -1.24
C PHE A 25 0.90 0.92 -2.61
N GLY A 26 0.40 1.68 -3.58
CA GLY A 26 0.35 1.32 -4.99
C GLY A 26 1.41 2.08 -5.78
N TRP A 27 2.10 1.41 -6.70
CA TRP A 27 3.12 2.03 -7.56
C TRP A 27 3.12 1.39 -8.95
N LYS A 28 3.73 2.09 -9.92
CA LYS A 28 3.98 1.57 -11.27
C LYS A 28 5.25 0.73 -11.27
N LYS A 29 5.17 -0.51 -11.76
CA LYS A 29 6.31 -1.41 -11.97
C LYS A 29 6.98 -1.08 -13.31
N GLY A 30 8.14 -0.46 -13.24
CA GLY A 30 8.95 -0.15 -14.43
C GLY A 30 8.38 0.96 -15.30
N GLU A 31 9.04 1.20 -16.44
CA GLU A 31 8.56 2.12 -17.46
C GLU A 31 7.51 1.45 -18.35
N ALA A 32 6.62 2.25 -18.94
CA ALA A 32 5.68 1.69 -19.91
C ALA A 32 6.46 1.43 -21.20
N GLU A 33 6.66 0.17 -21.55
CA GLU A 33 7.17 -0.19 -22.88
C GLU A 33 6.08 0.10 -23.92
N GLU A 34 6.44 0.65 -25.07
CA GLU A 34 5.49 0.91 -26.16
C GLU A 34 4.74 -0.37 -26.53
N GLY A 35 3.40 -0.30 -26.45
CA GLY A 35 2.51 -1.43 -26.75
C GLY A 35 2.26 -2.39 -25.58
N LYS A 36 2.85 -2.19 -24.40
CA LYS A 36 2.51 -2.94 -23.18
C LYS A 36 1.79 -2.07 -22.15
N GLN A 37 0.76 -2.66 -21.53
CA GLN A 37 0.07 -2.04 -20.40
C GLN A 37 1.05 -1.86 -19.24
N ALA A 38 1.01 -0.70 -18.59
CA ALA A 38 1.79 -0.44 -17.39
C ALA A 38 1.41 -1.46 -16.30
N GLU A 39 2.41 -2.16 -15.78
CA GLU A 39 2.19 -3.03 -14.62
C GLU A 39 2.15 -2.21 -13.34
N TYR A 40 1.28 -2.60 -12.41
CA TYR A 40 1.17 -1.96 -11.11
C TYR A 40 1.45 -2.98 -10.00
N GLY A 41 2.08 -2.51 -8.94
CA GLY A 41 2.26 -3.22 -7.69
C GLY A 41 1.41 -2.60 -6.60
N VAL A 42 0.94 -3.43 -5.68
CA VAL A 42 0.29 -3.00 -4.44
C VAL A 42 0.85 -3.82 -3.29
N VAL A 43 1.18 -3.16 -2.18
CA VAL A 43 1.54 -3.80 -0.91
C VAL A 43 0.75 -3.17 0.22
N SER A 44 0.60 -3.92 1.31
CA SER A 44 0.09 -3.40 2.58
C SER A 44 1.08 -3.72 3.70
N SER A 45 1.17 -2.84 4.68
CA SER A 45 2.00 -3.04 5.87
C SER A 45 1.35 -2.35 7.07
N TYR A 46 1.60 -2.88 8.27
CA TYR A 46 1.08 -2.31 9.51
C TYR A 46 2.10 -2.40 10.64
N HIS A 47 2.04 -1.44 11.56
CA HIS A 47 2.95 -1.30 12.68
C HIS A 47 2.17 -1.02 13.97
N GLN A 48 2.34 -1.86 14.99
CA GLN A 48 1.80 -1.68 16.35
C GLN A 48 0.28 -1.43 16.47
N ILE A 49 -0.49 -1.77 15.44
CA ILE A 49 -1.95 -1.75 15.48
C ILE A 49 -2.50 -3.17 15.64
N PRO A 50 -3.60 -3.35 16.39
CA PRO A 50 -4.36 -4.60 16.38
C PRO A 50 -4.77 -4.97 14.95
N LYS A 51 -4.71 -6.26 14.63
CA LYS A 51 -5.02 -6.76 13.28
C LYS A 51 -6.45 -6.39 12.87
N GLU A 52 -7.39 -6.43 13.80
CA GLU A 52 -8.79 -6.11 13.58
C GLU A 52 -8.97 -4.62 13.22
N ALA A 53 -8.21 -3.73 13.87
CA ALA A 53 -8.22 -2.31 13.56
C ALA A 53 -7.61 -2.03 12.18
N ALA A 54 -6.53 -2.73 11.83
CA ALA A 54 -5.93 -2.68 10.50
C ALA A 54 -6.93 -3.09 9.42
N ILE A 55 -7.61 -4.22 9.60
CA ILE A 55 -8.60 -4.74 8.65
C ILE A 55 -9.73 -3.73 8.46
N LYS A 56 -10.32 -3.21 9.55
CA LYS A 56 -11.39 -2.20 9.46
C LYS A 56 -10.94 -0.95 8.71
N GLY A 57 -9.75 -0.43 9.03
CA GLY A 57 -9.18 0.74 8.36
C GLY A 57 -8.96 0.51 6.86
N MET A 58 -8.43 -0.65 6.48
CA MET A 58 -8.22 -1.00 5.07
C MET A 58 -9.55 -1.18 4.32
N THR A 59 -10.55 -1.82 4.94
CA THR A 59 -11.89 -1.97 4.33
C THR A 59 -12.53 -0.61 4.08
N TRP A 60 -12.47 0.30 5.07
CA TRP A 60 -12.97 1.66 4.90
C TRP A 60 -12.24 2.42 3.78
N ALA A 61 -10.91 2.33 3.75
CA ALA A 61 -10.11 3.02 2.72
C ALA A 61 -10.40 2.49 1.31
N LEU A 62 -10.62 1.17 1.16
CA LEU A 62 -11.00 0.57 -0.10
C LEU A 62 -12.41 1.01 -0.53
N GLU A 63 -13.36 1.02 0.40
CA GLU A 63 -14.72 1.46 0.13
C GLU A 63 -14.76 2.95 -0.28
N ASP A 64 -14.00 3.80 0.41
CA ASP A 64 -13.84 5.22 0.06
C ASP A 64 -13.22 5.37 -1.34
N PHE A 65 -12.17 4.60 -1.65
CA PHE A 65 -11.53 4.62 -2.97
C PHE A 65 -12.49 4.20 -4.10
N VAL A 66 -13.31 3.18 -3.89
CA VAL A 66 -14.32 2.72 -4.88
C VAL A 66 -15.44 3.75 -5.05
N LYS A 67 -15.84 4.43 -3.98
CA LYS A 67 -16.91 5.45 -4.01
C LYS A 67 -16.44 6.77 -4.64
N ARG A 68 -15.14 7.05 -4.64
CA ARG A 68 -14.58 8.22 -5.32
C ARG A 68 -14.69 8.01 -6.84
N SER A 69 -15.53 8.81 -7.47
CA SER A 69 -15.54 8.98 -8.92
C SER A 69 -14.30 9.80 -9.32
N PHE A 70 -13.36 9.17 -10.00
CA PHE A 70 -12.23 9.83 -10.68
C PHE A 70 -12.65 10.38 -12.03
#